data_AF-D6ZC87-F1
#
_entry.id   AF-D6ZC87-F1
#
_cell.length_a   1.000
_cell.length_b   1.000
_cell.length_c   1.000
_cell.angle_alpha   90.00
_cell.angle_beta   90.00
_cell.angle_gamma   90.00
#
_symmetry.space_group_name_H-M   'P 1'
#
loop_
_entity.id
_entity.type
_entity.pdbx_description
1 polymer ?
#
loop_
_entity_poly.entity_id
_entity_poly.type
_entity_poly.pdbx_seq_one_letter_code
_entity_poly.pdbx_strand_id
1 'polypeptide(L)'
;MAKPERRRPTPLQWLGYCFGRALPDSMRSWVLNDLTGKHAVPRHVVRSLVPWLPFIVGAWFVPGEWWIGGAVSALISGLALQFAFYLMPMSRRGKLTQHGLPYNEAMDQGFW
;
A
#
# COMPACT_ATOMS: atom_id res chain seq x y z
N MET A 1 -32.87 5.61 5.16
CA MET A 1 -32.41 4.72 4.06
C MET A 1 -31.02 4.20 4.41
N ALA A 2 -30.88 2.90 4.68
CA ALA A 2 -29.56 2.29 4.82
C ALA A 2 -28.85 2.33 3.46
N LYS A 3 -27.68 2.99 3.40
CA LYS A 3 -26.87 3.05 2.17
C LYS A 3 -26.44 1.62 1.83
N PRO A 4 -26.58 1.17 0.57
CA PRO A 4 -26.16 -0.18 0.19
C PRO A 4 -24.72 -0.41 0.63
N GLU A 5 -24.50 -1.53 1.31
CA GLU A 5 -23.24 -1.86 1.96
C GLU A 5 -22.17 -2.07 0.87
N ARG A 6 -21.29 -1.07 0.69
CA ARG A 6 -20.29 -1.07 -0.37
C ARG A 6 -19.16 -2.03 -0.01
N ARG A 7 -18.98 -3.06 -0.84
CA ARG A 7 -17.91 -4.07 -0.70
C ARG A 7 -16.55 -3.64 -1.25
N ARG A 8 -16.39 -2.39 -1.69
CA ARG A 8 -15.13 -1.83 -2.22
C ARG A 8 -14.90 -0.45 -1.63
N PRO A 9 -13.64 -0.08 -1.32
CA PRO A 9 -13.32 1.23 -0.80
C PRO A 9 -13.56 2.30 -1.87
N THR A 10 -14.00 3.47 -1.42
CA THR A 10 -13.96 4.69 -2.23
C THR A 10 -12.51 5.17 -2.41
N PRO A 11 -12.20 6.02 -3.40
CA PRO A 11 -10.84 6.52 -3.61
C PRO A 11 -10.21 7.15 -2.35
N LEU A 12 -10.98 7.94 -1.61
CA LEU A 12 -10.52 8.56 -0.35
C LEU A 12 -10.26 7.54 0.76
N GLN A 13 -11.11 6.50 0.87
CA GLN A 13 -10.91 5.42 1.84
C GLN A 13 -9.68 4.57 1.47
N TRP A 14 -9.48 4.31 0.19
CA TRP A 14 -8.31 3.60 -0.30
C TRP A 14 -7.03 4.40 -0.04
N LEU A 15 -7.04 5.72 -0.29
CA LEU A 15 -5.91 6.60 0.03
C LEU A 15 -5.60 6.57 1.53
N GLY A 16 -6.62 6.75 2.39
CA GLY A 16 -6.44 6.62 3.83
C GLY A 16 -5.88 5.27 4.23
N TYR A 17 -6.33 4.18 3.59
CA TYR A 17 -5.81 2.84 3.80
C TYR A 17 -4.34 2.66 3.37
N CYS A 18 -3.87 3.39 2.35
CA CYS A 18 -2.45 3.48 2.01
C CYS A 18 -1.63 4.09 3.16
N PHE A 19 -2.18 5.10 3.84
CA PHE A 19 -1.56 5.72 5.02
C PHE A 19 -1.81 4.97 6.34
N GLY A 20 -2.34 3.75 6.30
CA GLY A 20 -2.54 2.90 7.49
C GLY A 20 -3.89 3.02 8.18
N ARG A 21 -4.83 3.83 7.65
CA ARG A 21 -6.20 3.90 8.18
C ARG A 21 -6.94 2.58 7.97
N ALA A 22 -7.64 2.11 8.99
CA ALA A 22 -8.52 0.96 8.87
C ALA A 22 -9.70 1.27 7.92
N LEU A 23 -10.06 0.29 7.09
CA LEU A 23 -11.33 0.30 6.37
C LEU A 23 -12.50 -0.13 7.27
N PRO A 24 -13.76 0.23 6.95
CA PRO A 24 -14.92 -0.26 7.68
C PRO A 24 -15.05 -1.79 7.65
N ASP A 25 -15.66 -2.40 8.67
CA ASP A 25 -15.79 -3.87 8.79
C ASP A 25 -16.53 -4.53 7.62
N SER A 26 -17.48 -3.82 7.01
CA SER A 26 -18.16 -4.22 5.76
C SER A 26 -17.21 -4.56 4.59
N MET A 27 -15.95 -4.10 4.64
CA MET A 27 -14.93 -4.30 3.61
C MET A 27 -13.88 -5.37 3.98
N ARG A 28 -14.06 -6.14 5.06
CA ARG A 28 -13.10 -7.18 5.48
C ARG A 28 -12.78 -8.21 4.39
N SER A 29 -13.78 -8.60 3.59
CA SER A 29 -13.57 -9.51 2.45
C SER A 29 -12.70 -8.90 1.35
N TRP A 30 -12.85 -7.59 1.11
CA TRP A 30 -11.98 -6.85 0.19
C TRP A 30 -10.55 -6.77 0.71
N VAL A 31 -10.37 -6.46 2.00
CA VAL A 31 -9.05 -6.41 2.66
C VAL A 31 -8.36 -7.77 2.60
N LEU A 32 -9.09 -8.86 2.87
CA LEU A 32 -8.55 -10.20 2.78
C LEU A 32 -8.01 -10.47 1.36
N ASN A 33 -8.82 -10.23 0.33
CA ASN A 33 -8.39 -10.40 -1.06
C ASN A 33 -7.28 -9.43 -1.50
N ASP A 34 -7.19 -8.24 -0.90
CA ASP A 34 -6.08 -7.30 -1.11
C ASP A 34 -4.76 -7.88 -0.58
N LEU A 35 -4.79 -8.49 0.60
CA LEU A 35 -3.59 -8.94 1.31
C LEU A 35 -3.13 -10.36 0.95
N THR A 36 -4.06 -11.24 0.56
CA THR A 36 -3.79 -12.67 0.31
C THR A 36 -4.21 -13.15 -1.08
N GLY A 37 -4.88 -12.31 -1.89
CA GLY A 37 -5.31 -12.69 -3.23
C GLY A 37 -4.17 -12.83 -4.24
N LYS A 38 -4.50 -13.31 -5.45
CA LYS A 38 -3.55 -13.53 -6.57
C LYS A 38 -2.64 -12.33 -6.90
N HIS A 39 -3.11 -11.11 -6.64
CA HIS A 39 -2.41 -9.86 -6.96
C HIS A 39 -1.95 -9.11 -5.69
N ALA A 40 -1.75 -9.82 -4.58
CA ALA A 40 -1.37 -9.21 -3.30
C ALA A 40 -0.03 -8.46 -3.37
N VAL A 41 0.98 -9.03 -4.05
CA VAL A 41 2.30 -8.39 -4.22
C VAL A 41 2.20 -7.07 -4.98
N PRO A 42 1.67 -7.01 -6.23
CA PRO A 42 1.61 -5.75 -6.95
C PRO A 42 0.71 -4.73 -6.25
N ARG A 43 -0.39 -5.14 -5.59
CA ARG A 43 -1.23 -4.21 -4.79
C ARG A 43 -0.48 -3.67 -3.59
N HIS A 44 0.30 -4.50 -2.90
CA HIS A 44 1.16 -4.06 -1.81
C HIS A 44 2.17 -3.02 -2.30
N VAL A 45 2.90 -3.31 -3.38
CA VAL A 45 3.89 -2.38 -3.95
C VAL A 45 3.24 -1.04 -4.30
N VAL A 46 2.13 -1.05 -5.04
CA VAL A 46 1.40 0.18 -5.39
C VAL A 46 0.99 0.95 -4.13
N ARG A 47 0.39 0.27 -3.15
CA ARG A 47 -0.04 0.91 -1.90
C ARG A 47 1.13 1.49 -1.11
N SER A 48 2.27 0.82 -1.11
CA SER A 48 3.48 1.26 -0.42
C SER A 48 4.17 2.43 -1.13
N LEU A 49 4.00 2.59 -2.45
CA LEU A 49 4.50 3.73 -3.23
C LEU A 49 3.63 4.99 -3.10
N VAL A 50 2.33 4.85 -2.82
CA VAL A 50 1.40 5.99 -2.72
C VAL A 50 1.86 7.09 -1.74
N PRO A 51 2.30 6.77 -0.51
CA PRO A 51 2.82 7.79 0.42
C PRO A 51 4.07 8.54 -0.09
N TRP A 52 4.81 7.96 -1.03
CA TRP A 52 6.03 8.55 -1.59
C TRP A 52 5.78 9.49 -2.78
N LEU A 53 4.58 9.46 -3.37
CA LEU A 53 4.24 10.28 -4.54
C LEU A 53 4.49 11.79 -4.32
N PRO A 54 4.14 12.41 -3.17
CA PRO A 54 4.42 13.83 -2.95
C PRO A 54 5.92 14.17 -3.01
N PHE A 55 6.79 13.26 -2.55
CA PHE A 55 8.25 13.45 -2.59
C PHE A 55 8.80 13.26 -3.99
N ILE A 56 8.32 12.26 -4.71
CA ILE A 56 8.69 12.03 -6.12
C ILE A 56 8.28 13.25 -6.94
N VAL A 57 7.04 13.70 -6.82
CA VAL A 57 6.54 14.90 -7.51
C VAL A 57 7.32 16.14 -7.09
N GLY A 58 7.57 16.31 -5.78
CA GLY A 58 8.37 17.41 -5.23
C GLY A 58 9.78 17.50 -5.79
N ALA A 59 10.42 16.35 -6.08
CA ALA A 59 11.76 16.31 -6.65
C ALA A 59 11.85 17.00 -8.02
N TRP A 60 10.76 17.04 -8.78
CA TRP A 60 10.71 17.75 -10.09
C TRP A 60 10.56 19.26 -9.96
N PHE A 61 10.20 19.78 -8.78
CA PHE A 61 10.09 21.21 -8.51
C PHE A 61 11.40 21.81 -7.97
N VAL A 62 12.45 21.00 -7.78
CA VAL A 62 13.75 21.49 -7.35
C VAL A 62 14.36 22.33 -8.48
N PRO A 63 14.76 23.59 -8.23
CA PRO A 63 15.37 24.43 -9.25
C PRO A 63 16.72 23.82 -9.68
N GLY A 64 16.85 23.49 -10.97
CA GLY A 64 18.03 22.83 -11.51
C GLY A 64 17.78 22.20 -12.87
N GLU A 65 18.73 21.38 -13.32
CA GLU A 65 18.58 20.63 -14.56
C GLU A 65 17.54 19.51 -14.39
N TRP A 66 16.69 19.32 -15.39
CA TRP A 66 15.55 18.40 -15.32
C TRP A 66 15.93 16.95 -15.01
N TRP A 67 17.14 16.52 -15.39
CA TRP A 67 17.63 15.16 -15.12
C TRP A 67 17.89 14.92 -13.63
N ILE A 68 18.18 15.96 -12.85
CA ILE A 68 18.40 15.87 -11.40
C ILE A 68 17.10 15.44 -10.72
N GLY A 69 15.97 16.05 -11.08
CA GLY A 69 14.65 15.64 -10.60
C GLY A 69 14.34 14.19 -10.93
N GLY A 70 14.71 13.75 -12.14
CA GLY A 70 14.63 12.34 -12.55
C GLY A 70 15.49 11.40 -11.71
N ALA A 71 16.76 11.76 -11.47
CA ALA A 71 17.69 10.95 -10.67
C ALA A 71 17.24 10.83 -9.21
N VAL A 72 16.80 11.93 -8.59
CA VAL A 72 16.25 11.94 -7.22
C VAL A 72 14.96 11.12 -7.16
N SER A 73 14.07 11.27 -8.14
CA SER A 73 12.84 10.47 -8.24
C SER A 73 13.14 8.97 -8.35
N ALA A 74 14.12 8.59 -9.15
CA ALA A 74 14.57 7.20 -9.29
C ALA A 74 15.14 6.66 -7.99
N LEU A 75 15.95 7.45 -7.27
CA LEU A 75 16.50 7.09 -5.97
C LEU A 75 15.40 6.86 -4.92
N ILE A 76 14.44 7.80 -4.81
CA ILE A 76 13.30 7.68 -3.88
C ILE A 76 12.47 6.45 -4.22
N SER A 77 12.17 6.23 -5.51
CA SER A 77 11.36 5.10 -5.97
C SER A 77 12.04 3.76 -5.70
N GLY A 78 13.35 3.67 -5.96
CA GLY A 78 14.14 2.47 -5.68
C GLY A 78 14.14 2.14 -4.19
N LEU A 79 14.38 3.12 -3.33
CA LEU A 79 14.37 2.92 -1.88
C LEU A 79 12.97 2.54 -1.36
N ALA A 80 11.93 3.23 -1.84
CA ALA A 80 10.54 2.92 -1.50
C ALA A 80 10.15 1.49 -1.91
N LEU A 81 10.63 1.02 -3.07
CA LEU A 81 10.42 -0.35 -3.53
C LEU A 81 11.11 -1.37 -2.62
N GLN A 82 12.35 -1.12 -2.22
CA GLN A 82 13.07 -1.98 -1.27
C GLN A 82 12.33 -2.07 0.07
N PHE A 83 11.85 -0.94 0.60
CA PHE A 83 11.03 -0.93 1.81
C PHE A 83 9.69 -1.64 1.61
N ALA A 84 9.06 -1.52 0.44
CA ALA A 84 7.82 -2.24 0.14
C ALA A 84 8.02 -3.75 0.25
N PHE A 85 9.07 -4.31 -0.34
CA PHE A 85 9.37 -5.74 -0.20
C PHE A 85 9.74 -6.13 1.23
N TYR A 86 10.66 -5.39 1.85
CA TYR A 86 11.14 -5.70 3.20
C TYR A 86 10.02 -5.66 4.25
N LEU A 87 9.14 -4.67 4.18
CA LEU A 87 8.05 -4.47 5.15
C LEU A 87 6.77 -5.22 4.77
N MET A 88 6.76 -6.00 3.70
CA MET A 88 5.55 -6.68 3.22
C MET A 88 4.94 -7.62 4.28
N PRO A 89 5.71 -8.52 4.93
CA PRO A 89 5.18 -9.42 5.96
C PRO A 89 4.61 -8.64 7.15
N MET A 90 5.36 -7.64 7.63
CA MET A 90 4.98 -6.80 8.77
C MET A 90 3.71 -6.00 8.49
N SER A 91 3.61 -5.40 7.31
CA SER A 91 2.44 -4.63 6.87
C SER A 91 1.19 -5.51 6.74
N ARG A 92 1.34 -6.72 6.20
CA ARG A 92 0.26 -7.69 6.07
C ARG A 92 -0.26 -8.09 7.45
N ARG A 93 0.64 -8.49 8.36
CA ARG A 93 0.29 -8.85 9.74
C ARG A 93 -0.43 -7.72 10.45
N GLY A 94 0.11 -6.50 10.40
CA GLY A 94 -0.51 -5.33 11.03
C GLY A 94 -1.93 -5.07 10.53
N LYS A 95 -2.16 -5.15 9.20
CA LYS A 95 -3.48 -4.94 8.61
C LYS A 95 -4.46 -6.08 8.89
N LEU A 96 -4.02 -7.34 8.88
CA LEU A 96 -4.86 -8.47 9.26
C LEU A 96 -5.32 -8.36 10.71
N THR A 97 -4.41 -8.04 11.63
CA THR A 97 -4.72 -7.81 13.05
C THR A 97 -5.66 -6.62 13.23
N GLN A 98 -5.43 -5.51 12.54
CA GLN A 98 -6.31 -4.32 12.56
C GLN A 98 -7.76 -4.65 12.16
N HIS A 99 -7.94 -5.68 11.33
CA HIS A 99 -9.24 -6.15 10.86
C HIS A 99 -9.67 -7.47 11.51
N GLY A 100 -9.02 -7.94 12.59
CA GLY A 100 -9.34 -9.20 13.27
C GLY A 100 -9.43 -10.40 12.32
N LEU A 101 -8.62 -10.42 11.26
CA LEU A 101 -8.55 -11.49 10.28
C LEU A 101 -7.46 -12.50 10.67
N PRO A 102 -7.62 -13.79 10.37
CA PRO A 102 -6.62 -14.79 10.70
C PRO A 102 -5.31 -14.50 9.96
N TYR A 103 -4.20 -14.62 10.68
CA TYR A 103 -2.85 -14.58 10.15
C TYR A 103 -2.16 -15.89 10.49
N ASN A 104 -1.44 -16.46 9.53
CA ASN A 104 -0.51 -17.55 9.78
C ASN A 104 0.84 -17.18 9.16
N GLU A 105 1.92 -17.64 9.78
CA GLU A 105 3.28 -17.33 9.32
C GLU A 105 3.59 -17.96 7.95
N ALA A 106 2.93 -19.07 7.62
CA ALA A 106 3.04 -19.73 6.32
C ALA A 106 2.58 -18.83 5.14
N MET A 107 1.72 -17.83 5.37
CA MET A 107 1.30 -16.87 4.32
C MET A 107 2.48 -16.01 3.82
N ASP A 108 3.54 -15.88 4.62
CA ASP A 108 4.70 -15.05 4.31
C ASP A 108 5.88 -15.86 3.73
N GLN A 109 5.83 -17.20 3.80
CA GLN A 109 6.94 -18.09 3.41
C GLN A 109 7.13 -18.31 1.89
N GLY A 110 6.29 -17.71 1.04
CA GLY A 110 6.31 -17.91 -0.42
C GLY A 110 6.56 -16.64 -1.25
N PHE A 111 7.00 -15.54 -0.63
CA PHE A 111 7.08 -14.21 -1.25
C PHE A 111 8.49 -13.58 -1.24
N TRP A 112 9.54 -14.41 -1.30
CA TRP A 112 10.92 -14.01 -1.60
C TRP A 112 11.37 -14.58 -2.93
#